data_AF-A0A955XQL8-F1
#
_entry.id   AF-A0A955XQL8-F1
#
_cell.length_a   1.000
_cell.length_b   1.000
_cell.length_c   1.000
_cell.angle_alpha   90.00
_cell.angle_beta   90.00
_cell.angle_gamma   90.00
#
_symmetry.space_group_name_H-M   'P 1'
#
loop_
_entity.id
_entity.type
_entity.pdbx_description
1 polymer ?
#
loop_
_entity_poly.entity_id
_entity_poly.type
_entity_poly.pdbx_seq_one_letter_code
_entity_poly.pdbx_strand_id
1 'polypeptide(L)'
;GTVPVVVAPDPVGDDVPGPAKRLAARLAHALSARRLLLVQSEEGHLELGPHPIHLTVAEARRRAAGAEGGARLLWDFLVQQADAGLPGVVVLPPRPGCIFDELFTHAGGGLLVADSLVEQVRPATLADAAHLHLLLKSDIARGTIRPVTEVEMVRTAPDHLVYTIDGLVVGTARLAPYGDWAELSRFATLPRYRGRGRARALGLALIDLARARGFTDLFALSVDSRMWRFFESLGFAATERERLPAAWCAGYDFARPSRAFHRTV
;
A
#
# COMPACT_ATOMS: atom_id res chain seq x y z
N GLY A 1 -7.56 2.74 32.69
CA GLY A 1 -7.14 1.71 31.72
C GLY A 1 -8.06 0.50 31.71
N THR A 2 -9.33 0.64 32.07
CA THR A 2 -10.33 -0.42 31.93
C THR A 2 -10.93 -0.36 30.53
N VAL A 3 -11.15 -1.52 29.90
CA VAL A 3 -11.84 -1.61 28.61
C VAL A 3 -13.34 -1.74 28.90
N PRO A 4 -14.17 -0.73 28.56
CA PRO A 4 -15.59 -0.79 28.83
C PRO A 4 -16.26 -1.85 27.92
N VAL A 5 -17.09 -2.70 28.51
CA VAL A 5 -17.94 -3.66 27.79
C VAL A 5 -19.36 -3.12 27.84
N VAL A 6 -19.98 -2.96 26.66
CA VAL A 6 -21.35 -2.44 26.53
C VAL A 6 -22.24 -3.55 26.00
N VAL A 7 -23.38 -3.76 26.65
CA VAL A 7 -24.37 -4.76 26.24
C VAL A 7 -25.42 -4.07 25.37
N ALA A 8 -25.62 -4.56 24.15
CA ALA A 8 -26.72 -4.16 23.29
C ALA A 8 -27.91 -5.13 23.47
N PRO A 9 -29.16 -4.65 23.44
CA PRO A 9 -30.32 -5.53 23.40
C PRO A 9 -30.31 -6.35 22.09
N ASP A 10 -30.44 -7.66 22.23
CA ASP A 10 -30.26 -8.66 21.17
C ASP A 10 -31.59 -8.98 20.46
N PRO A 11 -31.66 -8.93 19.11
CA PRO A 11 -32.62 -9.70 18.36
C PRO A 11 -31.92 -10.91 17.74
N VAL A 12 -32.45 -12.09 18.02
CA VAL A 12 -32.12 -13.35 17.35
C VAL A 12 -32.15 -13.19 15.82
N GLY A 13 -31.00 -13.30 15.13
CA GLY A 13 -30.91 -13.38 13.65
C GLY A 13 -29.81 -12.54 12.96
N ASP A 14 -29.55 -12.86 11.67
CA ASP A 14 -28.51 -12.34 10.75
C ASP A 14 -28.16 -10.84 10.93
N ASP A 15 -27.04 -10.56 11.59
CA ASP A 15 -26.68 -9.22 12.08
C ASP A 15 -26.14 -8.29 10.98
N VAL A 16 -27.01 -7.51 10.29
CA VAL A 16 -26.54 -6.53 9.29
C VAL A 16 -27.42 -5.29 8.97
N PRO A 17 -26.94 -4.08 9.29
CA PRO A 17 -26.33 -3.81 10.58
C PRO A 17 -27.41 -3.98 11.66
N GLY A 18 -27.25 -4.97 12.52
CA GLY A 18 -28.11 -5.19 13.67
C GLY A 18 -27.84 -4.18 14.80
N PRO A 19 -28.56 -4.30 15.93
CA PRO A 19 -28.52 -3.31 17.01
C PRO A 19 -27.13 -3.11 17.62
N ALA A 20 -26.32 -4.16 17.74
CA ALA A 20 -24.96 -4.06 18.26
C ALA A 20 -24.07 -3.18 17.39
N LYS A 21 -24.06 -3.40 16.06
CA LYS A 21 -23.29 -2.59 15.11
C LYS A 21 -23.75 -1.13 15.12
N ARG A 22 -25.07 -0.89 15.17
CA ARG A 22 -25.64 0.46 15.23
C ARG A 22 -25.30 1.18 16.53
N LEU A 23 -25.34 0.48 17.68
CA LEU A 23 -24.92 1.04 18.96
C LEU A 23 -23.42 1.36 18.96
N ALA A 24 -22.59 0.46 18.45
CA ALA A 24 -21.14 0.67 18.34
C ALA A 24 -20.82 1.91 17.49
N ALA A 25 -21.52 2.12 16.38
CA ALA A 25 -21.36 3.32 15.56
C ALA A 25 -21.78 4.60 16.30
N ARG A 26 -22.94 4.59 16.99
CA ARG A 26 -23.37 5.73 17.81
C ARG A 26 -22.36 6.09 18.88
N LEU A 27 -21.79 5.09 19.55
CA LEU A 27 -20.74 5.29 20.55
C LEU A 27 -19.46 5.82 19.91
N ALA A 28 -19.06 5.29 18.76
CA ALA A 28 -17.88 5.76 18.03
C ALA A 28 -17.99 7.25 17.67
N HIS A 29 -19.15 7.68 17.17
CA HIS A 29 -19.43 9.10 16.93
C HIS A 29 -19.40 9.93 18.22
N ALA A 30 -20.12 9.50 19.26
CA ALA A 30 -20.18 10.22 20.53
C ALA A 30 -18.81 10.37 21.21
N LEU A 31 -17.92 9.40 21.02
CA LEU A 31 -16.56 9.41 21.57
C LEU A 31 -15.52 10.04 20.62
N SER A 32 -15.93 10.53 19.44
CA SER A 32 -15.01 11.01 18.40
C SER A 32 -13.92 9.97 18.07
N ALA A 33 -14.30 8.70 17.99
CA ALA A 33 -13.38 7.61 17.77
C ALA A 33 -12.68 7.74 16.42
N ARG A 34 -11.37 7.51 16.40
CA ARG A 34 -10.58 7.52 15.15
C ARG A 34 -10.98 6.39 14.19
N ARG A 35 -11.44 5.25 14.74
CA ARG A 35 -11.88 4.09 13.95
C ARG A 35 -13.01 3.34 14.65
N LEU A 36 -13.94 2.81 13.85
CA LEU A 36 -14.91 1.80 14.25
C LEU A 36 -14.48 0.44 13.68
N LEU A 37 -14.24 -0.55 14.53
CA LEU A 37 -13.92 -1.93 14.11
C LEU A 37 -15.16 -2.81 14.27
N LEU A 38 -15.58 -3.46 13.18
CA LEU A 38 -16.73 -4.36 13.13
C LEU A 38 -16.22 -5.77 12.80
N VAL A 39 -16.29 -6.69 13.76
CA VAL A 39 -15.95 -8.10 13.51
C VAL A 39 -17.20 -8.81 12.98
N GLN A 40 -17.07 -9.49 11.86
CA GLN A 40 -18.18 -10.29 11.29
C GLN A 40 -18.36 -11.60 12.06
N SER A 41 -19.53 -12.22 11.91
CA SER A 41 -19.76 -13.63 12.26
C SER A 41 -19.21 -14.54 11.15
N GLU A 42 -19.21 -15.86 11.39
CA GLU A 42 -18.85 -16.88 10.38
C GLU A 42 -19.73 -16.78 9.12
N GLU A 43 -20.99 -16.37 9.27
CA GLU A 43 -21.96 -16.12 8.19
C GLU A 43 -21.85 -14.69 7.62
N GLY A 44 -20.64 -14.10 7.66
CA GLY A 44 -20.41 -12.70 7.28
C GLY A 44 -20.83 -12.36 5.85
N HIS A 45 -21.43 -11.18 5.66
CA HIS A 45 -22.00 -10.77 4.37
C HIS A 45 -20.99 -10.14 3.39
N LEU A 46 -19.74 -9.98 3.80
CA LEU A 46 -18.70 -9.42 2.93
C LEU A 46 -17.57 -10.44 2.82
N GLU A 47 -17.21 -10.77 1.59
CA GLU A 47 -16.02 -11.57 1.34
C GLU A 47 -14.77 -10.74 1.63
N LEU A 48 -14.06 -11.15 2.68
CA LEU A 48 -12.76 -10.60 3.03
C LEU A 48 -11.68 -11.54 2.52
N GLY A 49 -10.90 -11.07 1.55
CA GLY A 49 -9.75 -11.81 1.04
C GLY A 49 -8.62 -11.92 2.06
N PRO A 50 -7.54 -12.67 1.75
CA PRO A 50 -6.35 -12.78 2.62
C PRO A 50 -5.56 -11.46 2.74
N HIS A 51 -5.97 -10.42 2.02
CA HIS A 51 -5.34 -9.11 2.01
C HIS A 51 -6.39 -8.04 2.30
N PRO A 52 -6.03 -6.98 3.04
CA PRO A 52 -6.98 -5.95 3.37
C PRO A 52 -7.33 -5.10 2.16
N ILE A 53 -8.51 -4.50 2.25
CA ILE A 53 -9.08 -3.69 1.18
C ILE A 53 -9.36 -2.30 1.74
N HIS A 54 -8.66 -1.28 1.23
CA HIS A 54 -8.96 0.12 1.58
C HIS A 54 -9.89 0.69 0.52
N LEU A 55 -11.02 1.25 0.88
CA LEU A 55 -11.97 1.87 -0.04
C LEU A 55 -12.22 3.32 0.36
N THR A 56 -12.23 4.20 -0.63
CA THR A 56 -12.87 5.51 -0.45
C THR A 56 -14.38 5.30 -0.28
N VAL A 57 -15.06 6.28 0.31
CA VAL A 57 -16.53 6.27 0.36
C VAL A 57 -17.14 6.11 -1.04
N ALA A 58 -16.56 6.77 -2.05
CA ALA A 58 -17.02 6.62 -3.43
C ALA A 58 -16.85 5.19 -3.99
N GLU A 59 -15.76 4.50 -3.65
CA GLU A 59 -15.55 3.09 -3.99
C GLU A 59 -16.53 2.18 -3.25
N ALA A 60 -16.74 2.41 -1.96
CA ALA A 60 -17.69 1.66 -1.15
C ALA A 60 -19.14 1.83 -1.65
N ARG A 61 -19.54 3.03 -2.09
CA ARG A 61 -20.83 3.28 -2.75
C ARG A 61 -21.00 2.45 -4.03
N ARG A 62 -19.95 2.32 -4.84
CA ARG A 62 -19.99 1.47 -6.04
C ARG A 62 -20.15 -0.01 -5.69
N ARG A 63 -19.51 -0.48 -4.61
CA ARG A 63 -19.71 -1.84 -4.09
C ARG A 63 -21.13 -2.05 -3.57
N ALA A 64 -21.67 -1.08 -2.84
CA ALA A 64 -23.07 -1.08 -2.40
C ALA A 64 -24.03 -1.23 -3.59
N ALA A 65 -23.82 -0.44 -4.64
CA ALA A 65 -24.66 -0.44 -5.85
C ALA A 65 -24.78 -1.82 -6.53
N GLY A 66 -23.74 -2.66 -6.46
CA GLY A 66 -23.74 -3.99 -7.04
C GLY A 66 -23.98 -5.14 -6.06
N ALA A 67 -24.33 -4.85 -4.80
CA ALA A 67 -24.58 -5.85 -3.77
C ALA A 67 -26.09 -6.02 -3.48
N GLU A 68 -26.47 -7.19 -2.98
CA GLU A 68 -27.85 -7.54 -2.61
C GLU A 68 -27.92 -8.06 -1.16
N GLY A 69 -29.15 -8.16 -0.62
CA GLY A 69 -29.39 -8.74 0.71
C GLY A 69 -28.60 -8.09 1.84
N GLY A 70 -28.10 -8.91 2.78
CA GLY A 70 -27.30 -8.42 3.91
C GLY A 70 -26.00 -7.73 3.50
N ALA A 71 -25.40 -8.10 2.37
CA ALA A 71 -24.19 -7.44 1.86
C ALA A 71 -24.47 -5.98 1.50
N ARG A 72 -25.61 -5.72 0.86
CA ARG A 72 -26.07 -4.36 0.55
C ARG A 72 -26.26 -3.53 1.82
N LEU A 73 -26.97 -4.08 2.80
CA LEU A 73 -27.23 -3.41 4.08
C LEU A 73 -25.94 -3.07 4.81
N LEU A 74 -24.94 -3.97 4.78
CA LEU A 74 -23.63 -3.68 5.38
C LEU A 74 -22.91 -2.56 4.63
N TRP A 75 -22.86 -2.62 3.30
CA TRP A 75 -22.21 -1.56 2.51
C TRP A 75 -22.82 -0.18 2.75
N ASP A 76 -24.15 -0.08 2.71
CA ASP A 76 -24.86 1.17 2.98
C ASP A 76 -24.55 1.68 4.40
N PHE A 77 -24.45 0.77 5.39
CA PHE A 77 -24.06 1.15 6.75
C PHE A 77 -22.64 1.71 6.83
N LEU A 78 -21.66 1.06 6.20
CA LEU A 78 -20.27 1.52 6.18
C LEU A 78 -20.15 2.91 5.54
N VAL A 79 -20.82 3.09 4.40
CA VAL A 79 -20.90 4.38 3.69
C VAL A 79 -21.52 5.45 4.59
N GLN A 80 -22.68 5.16 5.18
CA GLN A 80 -23.39 6.09 6.07
C GLN A 80 -22.52 6.52 7.25
N GLN A 81 -21.78 5.59 7.86
CA GLN A 81 -20.93 5.89 9.01
C GLN A 81 -19.72 6.75 8.64
N ALA A 82 -19.11 6.47 7.49
CA ALA A 82 -18.02 7.29 6.98
C ALA A 82 -18.49 8.69 6.57
N ASP A 83 -19.63 8.81 5.87
CA ASP A 83 -20.26 10.10 5.51
C ASP A 83 -20.60 10.94 6.76
N ALA A 84 -21.01 10.27 7.85
CA ALA A 84 -21.33 10.92 9.12
C ALA A 84 -20.08 11.40 9.88
N GLY A 85 -18.88 11.27 9.31
CA GLY A 85 -17.65 11.85 9.84
C GLY A 85 -16.78 10.88 10.64
N LEU A 86 -17.07 9.57 10.66
CA LEU A 86 -16.11 8.61 11.22
C LEU A 86 -14.88 8.53 10.29
N PRO A 87 -13.66 8.77 10.79
CA PRO A 87 -12.47 8.78 9.93
C PRO A 87 -12.14 7.42 9.29
N GLY A 88 -12.65 6.33 9.87
CA GLY A 88 -12.48 5.01 9.29
C GLY A 88 -13.39 3.96 9.91
N VAL A 89 -14.04 3.17 9.05
CA VAL A 89 -14.85 2.02 9.45
C VAL A 89 -14.21 0.76 8.89
N VAL A 90 -13.81 -0.17 9.77
CA VAL A 90 -13.13 -1.41 9.38
C VAL A 90 -14.04 -2.59 9.61
N VAL A 91 -14.16 -3.47 8.62
CA VAL A 91 -14.79 -4.78 8.74
C VAL A 91 -13.71 -5.85 8.84
N LEU A 92 -13.78 -6.70 9.86
CA LEU A 92 -12.77 -7.72 10.17
C LEU A 92 -13.34 -9.14 10.01
N PRO A 93 -12.51 -10.10 9.59
CA PRO A 93 -12.92 -11.50 9.47
C PRO A 93 -13.20 -12.13 10.84
N PRO A 94 -14.04 -13.18 10.91
CA PRO A 94 -14.44 -13.88 12.14
C PRO A 94 -13.34 -14.79 12.72
N ARG A 95 -12.08 -14.34 12.73
CA ARG A 95 -10.95 -15.18 13.19
C ARG A 95 -10.22 -14.58 14.40
N PRO A 96 -9.67 -15.42 15.30
CA PRO A 96 -8.75 -14.97 16.34
C PRO A 96 -7.59 -14.15 15.77
N GLY A 97 -7.20 -13.10 16.50
CA GLY A 97 -6.07 -12.24 16.13
C GLY A 97 -6.34 -11.21 15.03
N CYS A 98 -7.54 -11.18 14.42
CA CYS A 98 -7.85 -10.23 13.34
C CYS A 98 -7.66 -8.75 13.73
N ILE A 99 -8.03 -8.39 14.96
CA ILE A 99 -7.83 -7.03 15.51
C ILE A 99 -6.33 -6.72 15.63
N PHE A 100 -5.52 -7.69 16.06
CA PHE A 100 -4.07 -7.50 16.17
C PHE A 100 -3.44 -7.28 14.80
N ASP A 101 -3.82 -8.10 13.82
CA ASP A 101 -3.31 -7.99 12.46
C ASP A 101 -3.66 -6.63 11.84
N GLU A 102 -4.87 -6.14 12.08
CA GLU A 102 -5.31 -4.83 11.59
C GLU A 102 -4.56 -3.66 12.24
N LEU A 103 -4.35 -3.70 13.56
CA LEU A 103 -3.80 -2.58 14.31
C LEU A 103 -2.26 -2.53 14.29
N PHE A 104 -1.61 -3.68 14.27
CA PHE A 104 -0.16 -3.77 14.53
C PHE A 104 0.67 -4.24 13.34
N THR A 105 0.05 -4.57 12.20
CA THR A 105 0.80 -5.00 11.02
C THR A 105 0.60 -4.06 9.84
N HIS A 106 1.63 -3.96 8.99
CA HIS A 106 1.50 -3.33 7.68
C HIS A 106 0.71 -4.18 6.69
N ALA A 107 0.54 -5.48 6.99
CA ALA A 107 -0.31 -6.34 6.21
C ALA A 107 -1.77 -5.94 6.38
N GLY A 108 -2.23 -5.68 7.61
CA GLY A 108 -3.65 -5.50 7.96
C GLY A 108 -4.45 -6.80 7.85
N GLY A 109 -5.75 -6.76 8.20
CA GLY A 109 -6.60 -7.96 8.13
C GLY A 109 -8.03 -7.71 7.66
N GLY A 110 -8.46 -6.47 7.51
CA GLY A 110 -9.85 -6.11 7.24
C GLY A 110 -10.12 -5.28 5.99
N LEU A 111 -11.34 -4.83 5.86
CA LEU A 111 -11.79 -3.88 4.86
C LEU A 111 -12.01 -2.52 5.51
N LEU A 112 -11.21 -1.51 5.16
CA LEU A 112 -11.36 -0.14 5.63
C LEU A 112 -12.17 0.69 4.63
N VAL A 113 -13.23 1.37 5.09
CA VAL A 113 -13.90 2.46 4.38
C VAL A 113 -13.56 3.79 5.06
N ALA A 114 -13.08 4.77 4.29
CA ALA A 114 -12.75 6.12 4.78
C ALA A 114 -13.16 7.20 3.76
N ASP A 115 -13.49 8.39 4.24
CA ASP A 115 -14.00 9.52 3.44
C ASP A 115 -12.97 9.99 2.39
N SER A 116 -11.79 10.37 2.86
CA SER A 116 -10.66 10.72 2.00
C SER A 116 -9.38 10.06 2.49
N LEU A 117 -8.64 9.46 1.57
CA LEU A 117 -7.25 9.05 1.77
C LEU A 117 -6.38 10.17 1.21
N VAL A 118 -5.56 10.82 2.03
CA VAL A 118 -4.59 11.80 1.51
C VAL A 118 -3.43 11.04 0.92
N GLU A 119 -3.49 10.82 -0.39
CA GLU A 119 -2.46 10.13 -1.14
C GLU A 119 -1.44 11.14 -1.71
N GLN A 120 -0.15 10.91 -1.46
CA GLN A 120 0.91 11.80 -1.92
C GLN A 120 2.15 11.01 -2.34
N VAL A 121 2.81 11.46 -3.42
CA VAL A 121 4.20 11.11 -3.70
C VAL A 121 5.09 12.25 -3.23
N ARG A 122 6.09 11.94 -2.39
CA ARG A 122 7.06 12.94 -1.89
C ARG A 122 8.46 12.36 -1.78
N PRO A 123 9.51 13.19 -1.72
CA PRO A 123 10.83 12.74 -1.31
C PRO A 123 10.81 12.06 0.06
N ALA A 124 11.60 11.00 0.20
CA ALA A 124 11.83 10.37 1.49
C ALA A 124 12.74 11.25 2.35
N THR A 125 12.49 11.22 3.65
CA THR A 125 13.29 11.89 4.68
C THR A 125 14.14 10.86 5.42
N LEU A 126 15.12 11.31 6.22
CA LEU A 126 15.91 10.40 7.06
C LEU A 126 15.03 9.62 8.06
N ALA A 127 13.92 10.22 8.52
CA ALA A 127 12.96 9.57 9.40
C ALA A 127 12.22 8.39 8.72
N ASP A 128 12.16 8.37 7.38
CA ASP A 128 11.54 7.28 6.64
C ASP A 128 12.48 6.06 6.48
N ALA A 129 13.79 6.19 6.75
CA ALA A 129 14.78 5.16 6.43
C ALA A 129 14.47 3.78 7.05
N ALA A 130 14.04 3.75 8.31
CA ALA A 130 13.65 2.50 8.97
C ALA A 130 12.41 1.87 8.31
N HIS A 131 11.40 2.68 7.95
CA HIS A 131 10.21 2.22 7.24
C HIS A 131 10.54 1.71 5.84
N LEU A 132 11.43 2.39 5.11
CA LEU A 132 11.91 1.96 3.80
C LEU A 132 12.60 0.59 3.88
N HIS A 133 13.50 0.41 4.85
CA HIS A 133 14.18 -0.87 5.05
C HIS A 133 13.18 -2.00 5.36
N LEU A 134 12.22 -1.74 6.25
CA LEU A 134 11.16 -2.70 6.58
C LEU A 134 10.29 -3.06 5.38
N LEU A 135 9.92 -2.06 4.57
CA LEU A 135 9.08 -2.23 3.39
C LEU A 135 9.77 -3.10 2.32
N LEU A 136 11.10 -3.02 2.20
CA LEU A 136 11.91 -3.80 1.25
C LEU A 136 12.27 -5.21 1.76
N LYS A 137 12.17 -5.47 3.08
CA LYS A 137 12.66 -6.69 3.73
C LYS A 137 12.15 -7.98 3.09
N SER A 138 10.86 -8.02 2.70
CA SER A 138 10.27 -9.21 2.07
C SER A 138 10.86 -9.50 0.69
N ASP A 139 11.07 -8.46 -0.12
CA ASP A 139 11.64 -8.58 -1.47
C ASP A 139 13.14 -8.88 -1.42
N ILE A 140 13.85 -8.38 -0.41
CA ILE A 140 15.25 -8.76 -0.12
C ILE A 140 15.33 -10.24 0.24
N ALA A 141 14.48 -10.72 1.15
CA ALA A 141 14.46 -12.13 1.57
C ALA A 141 14.15 -13.09 0.41
N ARG A 142 13.35 -12.64 -0.57
CA ARG A 142 13.03 -13.39 -1.80
C ARG A 142 14.11 -13.29 -2.88
N GLY A 143 15.13 -12.46 -2.68
CA GLY A 143 16.19 -12.21 -3.67
C GLY A 143 15.73 -11.40 -4.88
N THR A 144 14.53 -10.81 -4.87
CA THR A 144 14.06 -9.94 -5.97
C THR A 144 14.72 -8.57 -5.91
N ILE A 145 15.03 -8.08 -4.70
CA ILE A 145 15.79 -6.86 -4.44
C ILE A 145 17.15 -7.22 -3.81
N ARG A 146 18.21 -6.47 -4.18
CA ARG A 146 19.54 -6.68 -3.59
C ARG A 146 19.53 -6.35 -2.09
N PRO A 147 20.29 -7.08 -1.26
CA PRO A 147 20.48 -6.71 0.13
C PRO A 147 20.96 -5.26 0.27
N VAL A 148 20.40 -4.56 1.26
CA VAL A 148 20.77 -3.19 1.62
C VAL A 148 20.83 -3.14 3.14
N THR A 149 21.92 -2.61 3.69
CA THR A 149 22.05 -2.48 5.15
C THR A 149 21.24 -1.29 5.65
N GLU A 150 20.95 -1.23 6.95
CA GLU A 150 20.28 -0.06 7.54
C GLU A 150 21.10 1.22 7.36
N VAL A 151 22.42 1.13 7.52
CA VAL A 151 23.35 2.26 7.30
C VAL A 151 23.31 2.74 5.85
N GLU A 152 23.32 1.82 4.88
CA GLU A 152 23.15 2.19 3.48
C GLU A 152 21.76 2.79 3.22
N MET A 153 20.71 2.28 3.85
CA MET A 153 19.35 2.82 3.70
C MET A 153 19.28 4.26 4.20
N VAL A 154 19.83 4.57 5.37
CA VAL A 154 19.89 5.94 5.90
C VAL A 154 20.65 6.85 4.93
N ARG A 155 21.81 6.42 4.43
CA ARG A 155 22.62 7.19 3.48
C ARG A 155 21.88 7.45 2.16
N THR A 156 21.09 6.49 1.71
CA THR A 156 20.44 6.53 0.39
C THR A 156 18.96 6.92 0.45
N ALA A 157 18.41 7.20 1.64
CA ALA A 157 17.05 7.67 1.81
C ALA A 157 16.72 8.89 0.93
N PRO A 158 17.60 9.91 0.78
CA PRO A 158 17.31 11.07 -0.09
C PRO A 158 17.12 10.75 -1.58
N ASP A 159 17.57 9.57 -2.03
CA ASP A 159 17.38 9.10 -3.41
C ASP A 159 16.01 8.44 -3.63
N HIS A 160 15.23 8.23 -2.57
CA HIS A 160 13.93 7.58 -2.65
C HIS A 160 12.79 8.59 -2.73
N LEU A 161 11.77 8.24 -3.51
CA LEU A 161 10.43 8.78 -3.37
C LEU A 161 9.57 7.77 -2.60
N VAL A 162 8.72 8.29 -1.70
CA VAL A 162 7.72 7.50 -1.00
C VAL A 162 6.32 7.87 -1.47
N TYR A 163 5.47 6.85 -1.55
CA TYR A 163 4.03 7.02 -1.65
C TYR A 163 3.46 6.94 -0.25
N THR A 164 2.77 7.99 0.20
CA THR A 164 2.15 8.06 1.51
C THR A 164 0.64 8.09 1.42
N ILE A 165 -0.03 7.48 2.40
CA ILE A 165 -1.47 7.55 2.61
C ILE A 165 -1.70 7.96 4.06
N ASP A 166 -2.31 9.13 4.27
CA ASP A 166 -2.52 9.72 5.61
C ASP A 166 -1.24 9.76 6.45
N GLY A 167 -0.13 10.11 5.80
CA GLY A 167 1.21 10.18 6.40
C GLY A 167 1.94 8.84 6.54
N LEU A 168 1.26 7.71 6.36
CA LEU A 168 1.91 6.39 6.38
C LEU A 168 2.64 6.12 5.06
N VAL A 169 3.91 5.71 5.11
CA VAL A 169 4.64 5.23 3.92
C VAL A 169 4.11 3.87 3.50
N VAL A 170 3.52 3.81 2.29
CA VAL A 170 2.91 2.59 1.75
C VAL A 170 3.62 2.02 0.53
N GLY A 171 4.51 2.80 -0.08
CA GLY A 171 5.35 2.38 -1.19
C GLY A 171 6.58 3.24 -1.31
N THR A 172 7.58 2.71 -2.01
CA THR A 172 8.85 3.41 -2.28
C THR A 172 9.40 3.02 -3.65
N ALA A 173 10.20 3.90 -4.22
CA ALA A 173 11.07 3.64 -5.34
C ALA A 173 12.28 4.60 -5.28
N ARG A 174 13.42 4.21 -5.84
CA ARG A 174 14.68 4.96 -5.80
C ARG A 174 15.11 5.41 -7.18
N LEU A 175 15.67 6.62 -7.26
CA LEU A 175 16.44 7.12 -8.41
C LEU A 175 17.93 7.19 -8.03
N ALA A 176 18.75 6.23 -8.46
CA ALA A 176 20.17 6.18 -8.12
C ALA A 176 21.04 6.71 -9.29
N PRO A 177 21.88 7.74 -9.08
CA PRO A 177 22.66 8.35 -10.16
C PRO A 177 23.89 7.52 -10.58
N TYR A 178 24.22 7.57 -11.87
CA TYR A 178 25.39 6.93 -12.51
C TYR A 178 25.92 7.80 -13.66
N GLY A 179 26.54 8.94 -13.35
CA GLY A 179 26.93 9.94 -14.36
C GLY A 179 25.69 10.62 -14.94
N ASP A 180 25.60 10.70 -16.27
CA ASP A 180 24.44 11.26 -16.99
C ASP A 180 23.23 10.31 -17.00
N TRP A 181 23.41 9.10 -16.45
CA TRP A 181 22.39 8.07 -16.35
C TRP A 181 21.83 7.97 -14.93
N ALA A 182 20.61 7.47 -14.78
CA ALA A 182 20.08 7.08 -13.47
C ALA A 182 19.32 5.75 -13.48
N GLU A 183 19.47 4.99 -12.40
CA GLU A 183 18.77 3.72 -12.17
C GLU A 183 17.43 3.98 -11.46
N LEU A 184 16.34 3.49 -12.04
CA LEU A 184 15.07 3.30 -11.34
C LEU A 184 15.11 1.94 -10.64
N SER A 185 15.23 1.93 -9.31
CA SER A 185 15.36 0.71 -8.53
C SER A 185 14.57 0.70 -7.22
N ARG A 186 14.63 -0.42 -6.50
CA ARG A 186 14.01 -0.60 -5.17
C ARG A 186 12.52 -0.23 -5.11
N PHE A 187 11.77 -0.61 -6.15
CA PHE A 187 10.31 -0.51 -6.13
C PHE A 187 9.74 -1.50 -5.14
N ALA A 188 8.95 -1.01 -4.20
CA ALA A 188 8.14 -1.86 -3.35
C ALA A 188 6.86 -1.14 -2.93
N THR A 189 5.81 -1.91 -2.70
CA THR A 189 4.53 -1.43 -2.21
C THR A 189 4.01 -2.47 -1.23
N LEU A 190 3.57 -2.02 -0.06
CA LEU A 190 2.92 -2.86 0.93
C LEU A 190 1.78 -3.65 0.28
N PRO A 191 1.63 -4.96 0.56
CA PRO A 191 0.65 -5.83 -0.11
C PRO A 191 -0.75 -5.23 -0.19
N ARG A 192 -1.23 -4.61 0.90
CA ARG A 192 -2.56 -4.00 1.01
C ARG A 192 -2.81 -2.77 0.14
N TYR A 193 -1.75 -2.14 -0.38
CA TYR A 193 -1.84 -0.95 -1.23
C TYR A 193 -1.48 -1.23 -2.69
N ARG A 194 -1.35 -2.50 -3.10
CA ARG A 194 -1.10 -2.90 -4.49
C ARG A 194 -2.37 -2.78 -5.36
N GLY A 195 -2.19 -2.83 -6.67
CA GLY A 195 -3.31 -2.90 -7.64
C GLY A 195 -4.01 -1.58 -7.96
N ARG A 196 -3.51 -0.44 -7.47
CA ARG A 196 -4.12 0.91 -7.72
C ARG A 196 -3.18 1.92 -8.38
N GLY A 197 -2.23 1.44 -9.18
CA GLY A 197 -1.33 2.33 -9.94
C GLY A 197 -0.29 3.11 -9.11
N ARG A 198 -0.14 2.86 -7.80
CA ARG A 198 0.83 3.57 -6.93
C ARG A 198 2.28 3.39 -7.35
N ALA A 199 2.66 2.18 -7.75
CA ALA A 199 3.99 1.93 -8.34
C ALA A 199 4.19 2.73 -9.63
N ARG A 200 3.14 2.87 -10.46
CA ARG A 200 3.18 3.68 -11.68
C ARG A 200 3.32 5.17 -11.35
N ALA A 201 2.60 5.67 -10.34
CA ALA A 201 2.74 7.04 -9.87
C ALA A 201 4.17 7.33 -9.37
N LEU A 202 4.75 6.43 -8.58
CA LEU A 202 6.17 6.51 -8.18
C LEU A 202 7.10 6.50 -9.39
N GLY A 203 6.92 5.58 -10.33
CA GLY A 203 7.76 5.47 -11.52
C GLY A 203 7.74 6.73 -12.39
N LEU A 204 6.56 7.27 -12.65
CA LEU A 204 6.41 8.54 -13.39
C LEU A 204 7.07 9.71 -12.64
N ALA A 205 6.85 9.81 -11.33
CA ALA A 205 7.49 10.85 -10.53
C ALA A 205 9.03 10.75 -10.52
N LEU A 206 9.60 9.54 -10.55
CA LEU A 206 11.05 9.36 -10.69
C LEU A 206 11.55 9.78 -12.08
N ILE A 207 10.78 9.54 -13.14
CA ILE A 207 11.13 9.97 -14.50
C ILE A 207 11.13 11.50 -14.58
N ASP A 208 10.10 12.15 -14.03
CA ASP A 208 10.03 13.62 -14.01
C ASP A 208 11.14 14.22 -13.15
N LEU A 209 11.43 13.61 -11.99
CA LEU A 209 12.56 13.99 -11.14
C LEU A 209 13.90 13.83 -11.87
N ALA A 210 14.05 12.76 -12.66
CA ALA A 210 15.28 12.54 -13.41
C ALA A 210 15.49 13.62 -14.49
N ARG A 211 14.42 13.98 -15.22
CA ARG A 211 14.43 15.09 -16.18
C ARG A 211 14.82 16.40 -15.49
N ALA A 212 14.21 16.69 -14.35
CA ALA A 212 14.49 17.91 -13.59
C ALA A 212 15.93 17.96 -13.05
N ARG A 213 16.56 16.80 -12.82
CA ARG A 213 17.97 16.68 -12.40
C ARG A 213 18.96 16.64 -13.56
N GLY A 214 18.49 16.66 -14.81
CA GLY A 214 19.34 16.73 -16.00
C GLY A 214 19.93 15.39 -16.45
N PHE A 215 19.38 14.25 -16.02
CA PHE A 215 19.79 12.94 -16.57
C PHE A 215 19.26 12.78 -18.00
N THR A 216 20.07 12.18 -18.88
CA THR A 216 19.71 11.90 -20.28
C THR A 216 19.08 10.53 -20.43
N ASP A 217 19.54 9.57 -19.62
CA ASP A 217 19.21 8.16 -19.76
C ASP A 217 18.78 7.55 -18.44
N LEU A 218 17.76 6.71 -18.50
CA LEU A 218 17.28 5.91 -17.40
C LEU A 218 17.45 4.44 -17.71
N PHE A 219 17.74 3.67 -16.68
CA PHE A 219 17.70 2.22 -16.76
C PHE A 219 17.06 1.59 -15.54
N ALA A 220 16.59 0.37 -15.70
CA ALA A 220 16.01 -0.42 -14.63
C ALA A 220 16.29 -1.90 -14.85
N LEU A 221 16.34 -2.68 -13.76
CA LEU A 221 16.54 -4.12 -13.83
C LEU A 221 15.57 -4.84 -12.92
N SER A 222 15.18 -6.05 -13.33
CA SER A 222 14.47 -6.96 -12.44
C SER A 222 14.68 -8.42 -12.84
N VAL A 223 14.53 -9.31 -11.87
CA VAL A 223 14.38 -10.76 -12.07
C VAL A 223 12.90 -11.17 -12.15
N ASP A 224 11.98 -10.28 -11.79
CA ASP A 224 10.55 -10.53 -11.77
C ASP A 224 9.90 -10.11 -13.09
N SER A 225 9.27 -11.06 -13.80
CA SER A 225 8.59 -10.81 -15.07
C SER A 225 7.43 -9.82 -14.97
N ARG A 226 6.82 -9.64 -13.79
CA ARG A 226 5.81 -8.60 -13.56
C ARG A 226 6.42 -7.21 -13.59
N MET A 227 7.63 -7.06 -13.06
CA MET A 227 8.37 -5.80 -13.10
C MET A 227 8.86 -5.46 -14.51
N TRP A 228 9.14 -6.46 -15.35
CA TRP A 228 9.48 -6.23 -16.76
C TRP A 228 8.35 -5.51 -17.49
N ARG A 229 7.13 -6.07 -17.41
CA ARG A 229 5.93 -5.46 -18.00
C ARG A 229 5.65 -4.06 -17.43
N PHE A 230 5.92 -3.88 -16.14
CA PHE A 230 5.81 -2.57 -15.49
C PHE A 230 6.77 -1.54 -16.11
N PHE A 231 8.05 -1.87 -16.29
CA PHE A 231 9.01 -0.95 -16.93
C PHE A 231 8.66 -0.68 -18.41
N GLU A 232 8.21 -1.70 -19.15
CA GLU A 232 7.70 -1.53 -20.50
C GLU A 232 6.50 -0.57 -20.53
N SER A 233 5.57 -0.67 -19.57
CA SER A 233 4.44 0.27 -19.44
C SER A 233 4.83 1.71 -19.09
N LEU A 234 6.05 1.90 -18.57
CA LEU A 234 6.69 3.19 -18.33
C LEU A 234 7.56 3.63 -19.51
N GLY A 235 7.47 2.98 -20.67
CA GLY A 235 8.17 3.35 -21.90
C GLY A 235 9.64 2.94 -21.94
N PHE A 236 10.08 2.01 -21.09
CA PHE A 236 11.41 1.42 -21.23
C PHE A 236 11.40 0.29 -22.26
N ALA A 237 12.48 0.21 -23.03
CA ALA A 237 12.75 -0.91 -23.94
C ALA A 237 13.77 -1.87 -23.31
N ALA A 238 13.66 -3.16 -23.61
CA ALA A 238 14.65 -4.14 -23.17
C ALA A 238 16.02 -3.84 -23.78
N THR A 239 17.08 -4.00 -22.99
CA THR A 239 18.47 -3.81 -23.41
C THR A 239 19.39 -4.88 -22.82
N GLU A 240 20.62 -4.93 -23.31
CA GLU A 240 21.70 -5.75 -22.76
C GLU A 240 22.29 -5.09 -21.51
N ARG A 241 22.63 -5.89 -20.50
CA ARG A 241 23.18 -5.37 -19.22
C ARG A 241 24.54 -4.73 -19.44
N GLU A 242 25.27 -5.21 -20.43
CA GLU A 242 26.60 -4.80 -20.84
C GLU A 242 26.62 -3.39 -21.46
N ARG A 243 25.45 -2.87 -21.87
CA ARG A 243 25.29 -1.51 -22.40
C ARG A 243 24.97 -0.46 -21.33
N LEU A 244 24.79 -0.88 -20.08
CA LEU A 244 24.53 0.02 -18.96
C LEU A 244 25.82 0.74 -18.51
N PRO A 245 25.73 1.80 -17.68
CA PRO A 245 26.90 2.57 -17.27
C PRO A 245 28.02 1.71 -16.68
N ALA A 246 29.26 1.94 -17.11
CA ALA A 246 30.43 1.16 -16.69
C ALA A 246 30.60 1.11 -15.16
N ALA A 247 30.33 2.22 -14.48
CA ALA A 247 30.36 2.32 -13.02
C ALA A 247 29.31 1.42 -12.34
N TRP A 248 28.14 1.21 -12.97
CA TRP A 248 27.15 0.26 -12.49
C TRP A 248 27.59 -1.18 -12.78
N CYS A 249 28.05 -1.46 -14.00
CA CYS A 249 28.51 -2.79 -14.42
C CYS A 249 29.63 -3.33 -13.52
N ALA A 250 30.58 -2.49 -13.14
CA ALA A 250 31.71 -2.87 -12.27
C ALA A 250 31.26 -3.38 -10.88
N GLY A 251 30.11 -2.93 -10.38
CA GLY A 251 29.54 -3.32 -9.08
C GLY A 251 28.38 -4.31 -9.17
N TYR A 252 28.12 -4.88 -10.36
CA TYR A 252 26.98 -5.76 -10.59
C TYR A 252 27.36 -7.24 -10.65
N ASP A 253 26.57 -8.09 -9.98
CA ASP A 253 26.67 -9.54 -10.10
C ASP A 253 25.87 -10.02 -11.33
N PHE A 254 26.59 -10.31 -12.42
CA PHE A 254 26.01 -10.78 -13.68
C PHE A 254 25.44 -12.20 -13.62
N ALA A 255 25.72 -12.99 -12.57
CA ALA A 255 25.08 -14.29 -12.35
C ALA A 255 23.59 -14.13 -12.00
N ARG A 256 23.16 -12.95 -11.54
CA ARG A 256 21.74 -12.67 -11.30
C ARG A 256 20.98 -12.70 -12.63
N PRO A 257 19.89 -13.48 -12.76
CA PRO A 257 19.13 -13.64 -14.02
C PRO A 257 18.22 -12.44 -14.29
N SER A 258 18.72 -11.23 -14.11
CA SER A 258 17.99 -9.98 -14.30
C SER A 258 17.93 -9.61 -15.77
N ARG A 259 16.77 -9.09 -16.21
CA ARG A 259 16.64 -8.40 -17.48
C ARG A 259 16.82 -6.89 -17.28
N ALA A 260 17.51 -6.24 -18.20
CA ALA A 260 17.72 -4.80 -18.20
C ALA A 260 16.77 -4.09 -19.16
N PHE A 261 16.43 -2.86 -18.79
CA PHE A 261 15.54 -1.97 -19.51
C PHE A 261 16.15 -0.57 -19.56
N HIS A 262 16.00 0.12 -20.68
CA HIS A 262 16.55 1.46 -20.91
C HIS A 262 15.52 2.39 -21.55
N ARG A 263 15.63 3.68 -21.25
CA ARG A 263 14.81 4.76 -21.78
C ARG A 263 15.59 6.07 -21.77
N THR A 264 15.43 6.90 -22.80
CA THR A 264 15.86 8.31 -22.82
C THR A 264 14.75 9.22 -22.25
N VAL A 265 15.11 10.29 -21.54
CA VAL A 265 14.17 11.16 -20.78
C VAL A 265 14.01 12.56 -21.33
#